data_AF-A0A1M6XJT8-F1
#
_entry.id   AF-A0A1M6XJT8-F1
#
_cell.length_a   1.000
_cell.length_b   1.000
_cell.length_c   1.000
_cell.angle_alpha   90.00
_cell.angle_beta   90.00
_cell.angle_gamma   90.00
#
_symmetry.space_group_name_H-M   'P 1'
#
loop_
_entity.id
_entity.type
_entity.pdbx_description
1 polymer ?
#
loop_
_entity_poly.entity_id
_entity_poly.type
_entity_poly.pdbx_seq_one_letter_code
_entity_poly.pdbx_strand_id
1 'polypeptide(L)'
;MLEFSVLYRLAASIGIGLIIGMQREHTYFDKSDRHPAGVRTFTLVSLGGAMTALLSDSMGGVAPFVTGFVVIGLLLMASHIAFGICHREEPGASGPAVTAGITTSVALVIVYLLGTMCWHNRLLESCVIMVVILWILTAKEQLHNFAQKLSREDILATVKFAVISALILPFLPNQAFGPPGLQVLNPHTIWMFVVFISGIGFVGYVLIKLVGPGKGIWLTGLLGGLASSTALTLNLAGRSRDNEAYASDFTLGIVLSWSVMYVRLYLICIALSGSLAGPLALPLLVPVVPSLAYALFLKIRASRNHSEKTADFSNPFKLLPAIKFGVVFTAVMFVANAARVYLGSGALLACSFLGGAAEMDAVAFSVIDMHLKSGLGVRELVLAFLFASLANTLTKGGLVFFLGAKAMRKPIVPAVVLICATTAALIAFYI
;
A
#
# COMPACT_ATOMS: atom_id res chain seq x y z
N MET A 1 -33.92 -38.83 9.47
CA MET A 1 -33.89 -37.86 8.35
C MET A 1 -32.52 -37.21 8.38
N LEU A 2 -31.69 -37.38 7.34
CA LEU A 2 -30.44 -36.59 7.22
C LEU A 2 -30.86 -35.12 7.24
N GLU A 3 -30.45 -34.38 8.28
CA GLU A 3 -30.75 -32.96 8.34
C GLU A 3 -30.17 -32.28 7.09
N PHE A 4 -30.96 -31.45 6.44
CA PHE A 4 -30.56 -30.71 5.22
C PHE A 4 -29.24 -29.94 5.41
N SER A 5 -28.92 -29.59 6.67
CA SER A 5 -27.66 -29.00 7.13
C SER A 5 -26.43 -29.88 6.86
N VAL A 6 -26.51 -31.20 7.06
CA VAL A 6 -25.40 -32.16 6.88
C VAL A 6 -25.07 -32.32 5.40
N LEU A 7 -26.09 -32.50 4.56
CA LEU A 7 -25.93 -32.64 3.12
C LEU A 7 -25.30 -31.39 2.50
N TYR A 8 -25.75 -30.21 2.96
CA TYR A 8 -25.22 -28.93 2.51
C TYR A 8 -23.73 -28.75 2.87
N ARG A 9 -23.30 -29.12 4.09
CA ARG A 9 -21.89 -29.04 4.51
C ARG A 9 -20.98 -29.97 3.72
N LEU A 10 -21.44 -31.19 3.44
CA LEU A 10 -20.70 -32.14 2.62
C LEU A 10 -20.63 -31.66 1.16
N ALA A 11 -21.74 -31.18 0.60
CA ALA A 11 -21.77 -30.60 -0.75
C ALA A 11 -20.81 -29.39 -0.88
N ALA A 12 -20.75 -28.52 0.13
CA ALA A 12 -19.82 -27.39 0.16
C ALA A 12 -18.36 -27.86 0.18
N SER A 13 -18.02 -28.88 0.98
CA SER A 13 -16.66 -29.46 1.00
C SER A 13 -16.25 -30.02 -0.38
N ILE A 14 -17.17 -30.71 -1.07
CA ILE A 14 -16.97 -31.21 -2.44
C ILE A 14 -16.72 -30.04 -3.39
N GLY A 15 -17.55 -28.99 -3.32
CA GLY A 15 -17.39 -27.79 -4.15
C GLY A 15 -16.02 -27.13 -3.99
N ILE A 16 -15.56 -26.96 -2.75
CA ILE A 16 -14.23 -26.38 -2.45
C ILE A 16 -13.11 -27.23 -3.07
N GLY A 17 -13.14 -28.55 -2.85
CA GLY A 17 -12.14 -29.47 -3.39
C GLY A 17 -12.15 -29.51 -4.92
N LEU A 18 -13.32 -29.43 -5.53
CA LEU A 18 -13.48 -29.45 -6.99
C LEU A 18 -12.92 -28.18 -7.62
N ILE A 19 -13.23 -26.99 -7.10
CA ILE A 19 -12.73 -25.71 -7.63
C ILE A 19 -11.20 -25.64 -7.58
N ILE A 20 -10.60 -25.98 -6.43
CA ILE A 20 -9.13 -25.99 -6.29
C ILE A 20 -8.53 -27.06 -7.20
N GLY A 21 -9.14 -28.24 -7.26
CA GLY A 21 -8.71 -29.34 -8.11
C GLY A 21 -8.72 -29.00 -9.60
N MET A 22 -9.72 -28.26 -10.09
CA MET A 22 -9.81 -27.81 -11.49
C MET A 22 -8.65 -26.89 -11.85
N GLN A 23 -8.33 -25.94 -10.97
CA GLN A 23 -7.20 -25.03 -11.18
C GLN A 23 -5.87 -25.79 -11.26
N ARG A 24 -5.70 -26.81 -10.40
CA ARG A 24 -4.50 -27.64 -10.41
C ARG A 24 -4.39 -28.44 -11.69
N GLU A 25 -5.44 -29.16 -12.07
CA GLU A 25 -5.45 -29.98 -13.29
C GLU A 25 -5.18 -29.14 -14.56
N HIS A 26 -5.75 -27.94 -14.65
CA HIS A 26 -5.49 -27.02 -15.77
C HIS A 26 -4.02 -26.56 -15.81
N THR A 27 -3.41 -26.27 -14.66
CA THR A 27 -1.99 -25.86 -14.58
C THR A 27 -1.02 -26.98 -15.01
N TYR A 28 -1.43 -28.24 -14.86
CA TYR A 28 -0.65 -29.41 -15.27
C TYR A 28 -0.80 -29.80 -16.73
N PHE A 29 -1.88 -29.35 -17.39
CA PHE A 29 -2.09 -29.60 -18.81
C PHE A 29 -1.03 -28.90 -19.68
N ASP A 30 -0.45 -27.80 -19.17
CA ASP A 30 0.44 -26.89 -19.91
C ASP A 30 1.94 -27.07 -19.60
N LYS A 31 2.29 -27.86 -18.57
CA LYS A 31 3.69 -28.07 -18.14
C LYS A 31 3.98 -29.55 -17.88
N SER A 32 5.14 -30.00 -18.34
CA SER A 32 5.71 -31.34 -18.13
C SER A 32 5.99 -31.71 -16.66
N ASP A 33 5.63 -30.85 -15.70
CA ASP A 33 5.65 -31.11 -14.25
C ASP A 33 4.51 -32.09 -13.89
N ARG A 34 4.68 -33.39 -14.11
CA ARG A 34 3.65 -34.39 -13.81
C ARG A 34 3.53 -34.60 -12.30
N HIS A 35 2.53 -34.02 -11.65
CA HIS A 35 2.06 -34.51 -10.34
C HIS A 35 0.66 -35.11 -10.51
N PRO A 36 0.38 -36.34 -10.05
CA PRO A 36 -0.88 -37.04 -10.32
C PRO A 36 -2.10 -36.53 -9.51
N ALA A 37 -2.01 -35.37 -8.86
CA ALA A 37 -3.08 -34.80 -8.05
C ALA A 37 -3.95 -33.83 -8.87
N GLY A 38 -5.01 -34.36 -9.50
CA GLY A 38 -6.00 -33.60 -10.26
C GLY A 38 -7.31 -33.35 -9.51
N VAL A 39 -8.38 -33.02 -10.24
CA VAL A 39 -9.70 -32.66 -9.68
C VAL A 39 -10.22 -33.71 -8.69
N ARG A 40 -10.10 -34.99 -9.04
CA ARG A 40 -10.59 -36.11 -8.23
C ARG A 40 -9.89 -36.18 -6.87
N THR A 41 -8.57 -36.01 -6.84
CA THR A 41 -7.77 -36.10 -5.61
C THR A 41 -8.12 -34.98 -4.64
N PHE A 42 -8.21 -33.73 -5.11
CA PHE A 42 -8.59 -32.60 -4.26
C PHE A 42 -10.02 -32.70 -3.75
N THR A 43 -10.95 -33.18 -4.58
CA THR A 43 -12.35 -33.40 -4.19
C THR A 43 -12.46 -34.47 -3.10
N LEU A 44 -11.80 -35.61 -3.27
CA LEU A 44 -11.82 -36.71 -2.31
C LEU A 44 -11.12 -36.35 -0.99
N VAL A 45 -10.03 -35.59 -1.05
CA VAL A 45 -9.32 -35.13 0.16
C VAL A 45 -10.17 -34.14 0.96
N SER A 46 -10.85 -33.20 0.30
CA SER A 46 -11.78 -32.28 0.96
C SER A 46 -12.95 -33.03 1.61
N LEU A 47 -13.55 -33.97 0.88
CA LEU A 47 -14.62 -34.82 1.41
C LEU A 47 -14.15 -35.67 2.58
N GLY A 48 -12.94 -36.24 2.51
CA GLY A 48 -12.31 -36.97 3.60
C GLY A 48 -12.11 -36.12 4.85
N GLY A 49 -11.75 -34.84 4.69
CA GLY A 49 -11.69 -33.86 5.78
C GLY A 49 -13.03 -33.64 6.46
N ALA A 50 -14.10 -33.51 5.69
CA ALA A 50 -15.46 -33.35 6.24
C ALA A 50 -15.96 -34.63 6.92
N MET A 51 -15.69 -35.81 6.34
CA MET A 51 -16.10 -37.10 6.91
C MET A 51 -15.37 -37.42 8.21
N THR A 52 -14.06 -37.17 8.26
CA THR A 52 -13.27 -37.40 9.48
C THR A 52 -13.66 -36.46 10.62
N ALA A 53 -14.10 -35.23 10.30
CA ALA A 53 -14.68 -34.30 11.25
C ALA A 53 -16.05 -34.79 11.78
N LEU A 54 -16.92 -35.29 10.88
CA LEU A 54 -18.18 -35.93 11.26
C LEU A 54 -17.97 -37.13 12.19
N LEU A 55 -16.98 -37.97 11.92
CA LEU A 55 -16.58 -39.09 12.77
C LEU A 55 -16.01 -38.63 14.12
N SER A 56 -15.26 -37.53 14.13
CA SER A 56 -14.70 -36.94 15.35
C SER A 56 -15.81 -36.48 16.31
N ASP A 57 -16.85 -35.83 15.77
CA ASP A 57 -17.99 -35.36 16.56
C ASP A 57 -18.86 -36.51 17.06
N SER A 58 -19.07 -37.56 16.26
CA SER A 58 -19.89 -38.71 16.66
C SER A 58 -19.22 -39.59 17.72
N MET A 59 -17.88 -39.65 17.73
CA MET A 59 -17.10 -40.43 18.71
C MET A 59 -16.67 -39.60 19.93
N GLY A 60 -16.95 -38.28 19.95
CA GLY A 60 -16.62 -37.39 21.06
C GLY A 60 -15.12 -37.22 21.33
N GLY A 61 -14.26 -37.46 20.34
CA GLY A 61 -12.81 -37.45 20.50
C GLY A 61 -12.09 -37.04 19.23
N VAL A 62 -10.89 -36.44 19.38
CA VAL A 62 -10.09 -35.89 18.26
C VAL A 62 -9.36 -36.97 17.45
N ALA A 63 -9.41 -38.23 17.90
CA ALA A 63 -8.69 -39.35 17.31
C ALA A 63 -9.03 -39.63 15.83
N PRO A 64 -10.30 -39.59 15.37
CA PRO A 64 -10.63 -39.82 13.95
C PRO A 64 -10.07 -38.75 13.03
N PHE A 65 -10.02 -37.49 13.48
CA PHE A 65 -9.41 -36.39 12.74
C PHE A 65 -7.89 -36.55 12.61
N VAL A 66 -7.19 -36.82 13.71
CA VAL A 66 -5.73 -37.03 13.68
C VAL A 66 -5.36 -38.24 12.82
N THR A 67 -6.14 -39.33 12.93
CA THR A 67 -5.92 -40.54 12.12
C THR A 67 -6.11 -40.25 10.63
N GLY A 68 -7.18 -39.54 10.26
CA GLY A 68 -7.41 -39.12 8.87
C GLY A 68 -6.30 -38.23 8.31
N PHE A 69 -5.83 -37.27 9.11
CA PHE A 69 -4.71 -36.41 8.75
C PHE A 69 -3.41 -37.20 8.52
N VAL A 70 -3.09 -38.12 9.43
CA VAL A 70 -1.90 -39.00 9.33
C VAL A 70 -1.99 -39.90 8.10
N VAL A 71 -3.15 -40.50 7.82
CA VAL A 71 -3.35 -41.36 6.65
C VAL A 71 -3.14 -40.58 5.35
N ILE A 72 -3.70 -39.37 5.24
CA ILE A 72 -3.49 -38.52 4.06
C ILE A 72 -2.03 -38.09 3.95
N GLY A 73 -1.38 -37.73 5.06
CA GLY A 73 0.05 -37.43 5.10
C GLY A 73 0.91 -38.61 4.62
N LEU A 74 0.60 -39.82 5.05
CA LEU A 74 1.27 -41.06 4.59
C LEU A 74 1.00 -41.35 3.11
N LEU A 75 -0.22 -41.16 2.62
CA LEU A 75 -0.55 -41.31 1.20
C LEU A 75 0.21 -40.29 0.32
N LEU A 76 0.34 -39.04 0.80
CA LEU A 76 1.14 -38.02 0.13
C LEU A 76 2.62 -38.38 0.11
N MET A 77 3.15 -38.88 1.24
CA MET A 77 4.54 -39.33 1.35
C MET A 77 4.81 -40.54 0.45
N ALA A 78 3.91 -41.53 0.43
CA ALA A 78 3.98 -42.69 -0.45
C ALA A 78 3.91 -42.29 -1.93
N SER A 79 3.05 -41.34 -2.28
CA SER A 79 2.96 -40.77 -3.63
C SER A 79 4.27 -40.08 -4.05
N HIS A 80 4.89 -39.31 -3.16
CA HIS A 80 6.20 -38.69 -3.42
C HIS A 80 7.32 -39.72 -3.61
N ILE A 81 7.37 -40.74 -2.76
CA ILE A 81 8.38 -41.80 -2.84
C ILE A 81 8.19 -42.62 -4.11
N ALA A 82 6.96 -43.05 -4.42
CA ALA A 82 6.65 -43.80 -5.63
C ALA A 82 6.99 -42.99 -6.89
N PHE A 83 6.66 -41.70 -6.90
CA PHE A 83 7.01 -40.81 -8.00
C PHE A 83 8.54 -40.67 -8.17
N GLY A 84 9.28 -40.53 -7.06
CA GLY A 84 10.74 -40.43 -7.06
C GLY A 84 11.47 -41.73 -7.45
N ILE A 85 10.85 -42.90 -7.22
CA ILE A 85 11.40 -44.20 -7.61
C ILE A 85 11.12 -44.48 -9.10
N CYS A 86 9.88 -44.30 -9.56
CA CYS A 86 9.50 -44.60 -10.96
C CYS A 86 10.19 -43.70 -11.99
N HIS A 87 10.60 -42.48 -11.63
CA HIS A 87 11.29 -41.56 -12.55
C HIS A 87 12.82 -41.62 -12.47
N ARG A 88 13.38 -42.53 -11.66
CA ARG A 88 14.83 -42.79 -11.62
C ARG A 88 15.30 -43.75 -12.72
N GLU A 89 14.36 -44.41 -13.40
CA GLU A 89 14.63 -45.49 -14.37
C GLU A 89 14.59 -45.08 -15.84
N GLU A 90 14.41 -43.79 -16.21
CA GLU A 90 14.64 -43.36 -17.59
C GLU A 90 16.11 -42.94 -17.81
N PRO A 91 16.97 -43.78 -18.41
CA PRO A 91 18.36 -43.45 -18.69
C PRO A 91 18.39 -42.68 -20.00
N GLY A 92 18.25 -41.35 -19.95
CA GLY A 92 18.35 -40.51 -21.14
C GLY A 92 17.92 -39.05 -20.99
N ALA A 93 17.08 -38.72 -20.01
CA ALA A 93 16.67 -37.34 -19.79
C ALA A 93 17.71 -36.58 -18.95
N SER A 94 18.68 -35.99 -19.64
CA SER A 94 19.59 -34.97 -19.08
C SER A 94 18.82 -33.66 -18.85
N GLY A 95 17.86 -33.68 -17.92
CA GLY A 95 17.10 -32.52 -17.47
C GLY A 95 17.18 -32.41 -15.95
N PRO A 96 17.16 -31.18 -15.38
CA PRO A 96 17.26 -31.01 -13.93
C PRO A 96 16.11 -31.77 -13.25
N ALA A 97 16.45 -32.47 -12.16
CA ALA A 97 15.55 -33.34 -11.40
C ALA A 97 14.12 -32.80 -11.32
N VAL A 98 13.15 -33.62 -11.74
CA VAL A 98 11.71 -33.32 -11.68
C VAL A 98 11.30 -33.07 -10.23
N THR A 99 11.36 -31.80 -9.81
CA THR A 99 10.86 -31.37 -8.50
C THR A 99 9.34 -31.51 -8.51
N ALA A 100 8.85 -32.65 -8.02
CA ALA A 100 7.47 -32.80 -7.59
C ALA A 100 7.10 -31.58 -6.74
N GLY A 101 6.18 -30.75 -7.24
CA GLY A 101 5.89 -29.45 -6.64
C GLY A 101 5.36 -29.61 -5.21
N ILE A 102 6.21 -29.32 -4.21
CA ILE A 102 5.87 -29.35 -2.77
C ILE A 102 4.59 -28.56 -2.48
N THR A 103 4.31 -27.52 -3.26
CA THR A 103 3.10 -26.70 -3.19
C THR A 103 1.80 -27.50 -3.39
N THR A 104 1.82 -28.58 -4.17
CA THR A 104 0.65 -29.46 -4.38
C THR A 104 0.30 -30.23 -3.12
N SER A 105 1.31 -30.76 -2.44
CA SER A 105 1.13 -31.53 -1.23
C SER A 105 0.68 -30.64 -0.09
N VAL A 106 1.25 -29.43 0.01
CA VAL A 106 0.79 -28.41 0.95
C VAL A 106 -0.67 -28.02 0.65
N ALA A 107 -1.04 -27.84 -0.62
CA ALA A 107 -2.43 -27.53 -1.00
C ALA A 107 -3.40 -28.66 -0.62
N LEU A 108 -3.03 -29.93 -0.80
CA LEU A 108 -3.86 -31.08 -0.39
C LEU A 108 -4.08 -31.12 1.13
N VAL A 109 -3.04 -30.84 1.91
CA VAL A 109 -3.15 -30.71 3.38
C VAL A 109 -4.12 -29.59 3.76
N ILE A 110 -4.03 -28.42 3.11
CA ILE A 110 -4.94 -27.31 3.41
C ILE A 110 -6.37 -27.62 2.97
N VAL A 111 -6.57 -28.28 1.82
CA VAL A 111 -7.90 -28.70 1.34
C VAL A 111 -8.56 -29.69 2.27
N TYR A 112 -7.79 -30.61 2.89
CA TYR A 112 -8.30 -31.47 3.95
C TYR A 112 -8.82 -30.66 5.14
N LEU A 113 -8.04 -29.68 5.61
CA LEU A 113 -8.45 -28.79 6.72
C LEU A 113 -9.69 -27.95 6.37
N LEU A 114 -9.82 -27.50 5.12
CA LEU A 114 -11.02 -26.78 4.65
C LEU A 114 -12.26 -27.67 4.65
N GLY A 115 -12.12 -28.93 4.25
CA GLY A 115 -13.18 -29.93 4.37
C GLY A 115 -13.68 -30.08 5.81
N THR A 116 -12.76 -30.13 6.77
CA THR A 116 -13.09 -30.14 8.21
C THR A 116 -13.77 -28.85 8.67
N MET A 117 -13.34 -27.67 8.21
CA MET A 117 -13.98 -26.40 8.56
C MET A 117 -15.41 -26.28 8.04
N CYS A 118 -15.72 -26.86 6.87
CA CYS A 118 -17.09 -26.95 6.36
C CYS A 118 -18.01 -27.74 7.30
N TRP A 119 -17.50 -28.78 7.96
CA TRP A 119 -18.27 -29.57 8.92
C TRP A 119 -18.63 -28.79 10.18
N HIS A 120 -17.69 -28.01 10.73
CA HIS A 120 -17.88 -27.16 11.91
C HIS A 120 -18.70 -25.86 11.65
N ASN A 121 -19.49 -25.82 10.58
CA ASN A 121 -20.36 -24.70 10.23
C ASN A 121 -19.62 -23.37 9.94
N ARG A 122 -18.31 -23.40 9.66
CA ARG A 122 -17.49 -22.23 9.28
C ARG A 122 -17.34 -22.12 7.75
N LEU A 123 -18.48 -22.16 7.05
CA LEU A 123 -18.55 -22.17 5.58
C LEU A 123 -17.98 -20.90 4.97
N LEU A 124 -18.33 -19.72 5.49
CA LEU A 124 -17.85 -18.43 4.98
C LEU A 124 -16.32 -18.35 5.05
N GLU A 125 -15.74 -18.76 6.17
CA GLU A 125 -14.30 -18.72 6.40
C GLU A 125 -13.57 -19.73 5.51
N SER A 126 -14.16 -20.91 5.29
CA SER A 126 -13.66 -21.91 4.35
C SER A 126 -13.66 -21.39 2.90
N CYS A 127 -14.72 -20.70 2.49
CA CYS A 127 -14.80 -20.07 1.17
C CYS A 127 -13.76 -18.95 0.99
N VAL A 128 -13.57 -18.09 2.00
CA VAL A 128 -12.54 -17.03 1.95
C VAL A 128 -11.15 -17.65 1.79
N ILE A 129 -10.81 -18.67 2.59
CA ILE A 129 -9.51 -19.34 2.50
C ILE A 129 -9.36 -20.06 1.15
N MET A 130 -10.39 -20.73 0.64
CA MET A 130 -10.40 -21.33 -0.70
C MET A 130 -10.05 -20.30 -1.78
N VAL A 131 -10.72 -19.13 -1.78
CA VAL A 131 -10.46 -18.07 -2.77
C VAL A 131 -9.02 -17.56 -2.67
N VAL A 132 -8.51 -17.35 -1.45
CA VAL A 132 -7.12 -16.91 -1.23
C VAL A 132 -6.13 -17.94 -1.77
N ILE A 133 -6.34 -19.24 -1.48
CA ILE A 133 -5.49 -20.31 -2.00
C ILE A 133 -5.55 -20.38 -3.52
N LEU A 134 -6.75 -20.32 -4.09
CA LEU A 134 -6.94 -20.33 -5.54
C LEU A 134 -6.21 -19.17 -6.21
N TRP A 135 -6.26 -17.97 -5.62
CA TRP A 135 -5.53 -16.80 -6.09
C TRP A 135 -4.01 -17.00 -6.02
N ILE A 136 -3.48 -17.49 -4.89
CA ILE A 136 -2.05 -17.77 -4.73
C ILE A 136 -1.57 -18.81 -5.75
N LEU A 137 -2.34 -19.89 -5.93
CA LEU A 137 -1.98 -20.98 -6.86
C LEU A 137 -2.03 -20.51 -8.32
N THR A 138 -3.00 -19.66 -8.67
CA THR A 138 -3.15 -19.12 -10.03
C THR A 138 -2.07 -18.08 -10.34
N ALA A 139 -1.69 -17.28 -9.34
CA ALA A 139 -0.66 -16.26 -9.49
C ALA A 139 0.78 -16.85 -9.49
N LYS A 140 0.98 -18.18 -9.52
CA LYS A 140 2.30 -18.85 -9.47
C LYS A 140 3.34 -18.21 -10.39
N GLU A 141 3.03 -18.04 -11.68
CA GLU A 141 3.97 -17.49 -12.65
C GLU A 141 4.28 -16.03 -12.39
N GLN A 142 3.26 -15.24 -12.02
CA GLN A 142 3.42 -13.82 -11.70
C GLN A 142 4.28 -13.63 -10.45
N LEU A 143 4.04 -14.42 -9.39
CA LEU A 143 4.85 -14.42 -8.18
C LEU A 143 6.27 -14.89 -8.46
N HIS A 144 6.47 -15.91 -9.29
CA HIS A 144 7.80 -16.40 -9.63
C HIS A 144 8.59 -15.39 -10.46
N ASN A 145 7.99 -14.83 -11.50
CA ASN A 145 8.60 -13.78 -12.31
C ASN A 145 8.87 -12.52 -11.49
N PHE A 146 8.01 -12.19 -10.54
CA PHE A 146 8.24 -11.11 -9.60
C PHE A 146 9.42 -11.42 -8.66
N ALA A 147 9.46 -12.62 -8.08
CA ALA A 147 10.55 -13.06 -7.22
C ALA A 147 11.91 -13.11 -7.94
N GLN A 148 11.94 -13.56 -9.20
CA GLN A 148 13.15 -13.55 -10.03
C GLN A 148 13.63 -12.13 -10.34
N LYS A 149 12.72 -11.16 -10.43
CA LYS A 149 13.09 -9.75 -10.61
C LYS A 149 13.66 -9.15 -9.32
N LEU A 150 13.37 -9.68 -8.13
CA LEU A 150 13.91 -9.15 -6.88
C LEU A 150 15.42 -9.42 -6.77
N SER A 151 16.18 -8.35 -6.54
CA SER A 151 17.60 -8.46 -6.21
C SER A 151 17.78 -8.88 -4.74
N ARG A 152 18.98 -9.35 -4.37
CA ARG A 152 19.33 -9.59 -2.95
C ARG A 152 19.19 -8.31 -2.11
N GLU A 153 19.47 -7.16 -2.70
CA GLU A 153 19.31 -5.87 -2.04
C GLU A 153 17.82 -5.62 -1.73
N ASP A 154 16.91 -5.98 -2.64
CA ASP A 154 15.46 -5.75 -2.47
C ASP A 154 14.89 -6.58 -1.32
N ILE A 155 15.38 -7.80 -1.16
CA ILE A 155 15.05 -8.66 -0.03
C ILE A 155 15.53 -8.01 1.26
N LEU A 156 16.79 -7.53 1.31
CA LEU A 156 17.32 -6.83 2.48
C LEU A 156 16.54 -5.54 2.79
N ALA A 157 16.12 -4.80 1.76
CA ALA A 157 15.28 -3.61 1.89
C ALA A 157 13.90 -3.95 2.48
N THR A 158 13.27 -5.01 1.99
CA THR A 158 11.98 -5.51 2.49
C THR A 158 12.08 -5.95 3.94
N VAL A 159 13.13 -6.69 4.29
CA VAL A 159 13.40 -7.11 5.67
C VAL A 159 13.64 -5.88 6.57
N LYS A 160 14.44 -4.91 6.14
CA LYS A 160 14.64 -3.66 6.90
C LYS A 160 13.32 -2.90 7.10
N PHE A 161 12.48 -2.81 6.07
CA PHE A 161 11.15 -2.21 6.18
C PHE A 161 10.26 -2.97 7.17
N ALA A 162 10.24 -4.30 7.11
CA ALA A 162 9.50 -5.14 8.04
C ALA A 162 9.99 -4.95 9.49
N VAL A 163 11.31 -4.87 9.71
CA VAL A 163 11.86 -4.60 11.04
C VAL A 163 11.39 -3.25 11.58
N ILE A 164 11.46 -2.17 10.80
CA ILE A 164 11.06 -0.86 11.32
C ILE A 164 9.54 -0.72 11.56
N SER A 165 8.72 -1.43 10.78
CA SER A 165 7.26 -1.30 10.80
C SER A 165 6.60 -2.31 11.73
N ALA A 166 7.01 -3.58 11.69
CA ALA A 166 6.41 -4.64 12.47
C ALA A 166 7.15 -4.90 13.81
N LEU A 167 8.43 -4.55 13.91
CA LEU A 167 9.23 -4.78 15.11
C LEU A 167 9.52 -3.53 15.92
N ILE A 168 9.71 -2.36 15.31
CA ILE A 168 10.06 -1.13 16.07
C ILE A 168 8.80 -0.32 16.40
N LEU A 169 7.95 -0.04 15.40
CA LEU A 169 6.75 0.79 15.58
C LEU A 169 5.85 0.36 16.76
N PRO A 170 5.47 -0.94 16.94
CA PRO A 170 4.55 -1.32 18.01
C PRO A 170 5.17 -1.22 19.42
N PHE A 171 6.50 -1.14 19.53
CA PHE A 171 7.19 -1.02 20.82
C PHE A 171 7.43 0.45 21.23
N LEU A 172 7.10 1.41 20.37
CA LEU A 172 7.28 2.83 20.69
C LEU A 172 6.12 3.35 21.56
N PRO A 173 6.42 4.13 22.62
CA PRO A 173 5.39 4.68 23.49
C PRO A 173 4.52 5.66 22.71
N ASN A 174 3.20 5.45 22.77
CA ASN A 174 2.21 6.33 22.20
C ASN A 174 1.83 7.44 23.20
N GLN A 175 2.82 8.21 23.65
CA GLN A 175 2.64 9.33 24.55
C GLN A 175 3.31 10.57 23.97
N ALA A 176 2.61 11.70 24.05
CA ALA A 176 3.13 12.97 23.59
C ALA A 176 3.99 13.61 24.69
N PHE A 177 5.28 13.78 24.41
CA PHE A 177 6.22 14.44 25.30
C PHE A 177 6.34 15.93 24.95
N GLY A 178 6.51 16.78 25.96
CA GLY A 178 6.76 18.21 25.80
C GLY A 178 6.23 19.05 26.96
N PRO A 179 6.58 20.35 27.01
CA PRO A 179 6.01 21.29 27.99
C PRO A 179 4.48 21.33 27.89
N PRO A 180 3.74 21.65 28.98
CA PRO A 180 2.29 21.79 28.93
C PRO A 180 1.88 22.82 27.85
N GLY A 181 1.05 22.39 26.90
CA GLY A 181 0.71 23.15 25.68
C GLY A 181 1.54 22.80 24.43
N LEU A 182 2.71 22.18 24.59
CA LEU A 182 3.67 21.82 23.51
C LEU A 182 3.94 20.30 23.44
N GLN A 183 2.99 19.48 23.87
CA GLN A 183 3.06 18.02 23.80
C GLN A 183 2.88 17.52 22.35
N VAL A 184 3.86 17.80 21.50
CA VAL A 184 3.80 17.49 20.05
C VAL A 184 4.76 16.34 19.71
N LEU A 185 5.72 16.03 20.59
CA LEU A 185 6.71 14.98 20.35
C LEU A 185 6.15 13.63 20.78
N ASN A 186 5.36 12.99 19.92
CA ASN A 186 4.95 11.60 20.10
C ASN A 186 5.88 10.67 19.31
N PRO A 187 6.74 9.86 19.96
CA PRO A 187 7.67 8.95 19.28
C PRO A 187 6.97 7.98 18.34
N HIS A 188 5.81 7.46 18.72
CA HIS A 188 5.01 6.57 17.89
C HIS A 188 4.52 7.28 16.63
N THR A 189 4.00 8.51 16.75
CA THR A 189 3.56 9.31 15.59
C THR A 189 4.71 9.66 14.66
N ILE A 190 5.84 10.11 15.21
CA ILE A 190 7.04 10.46 14.44
C ILE A 190 7.55 9.23 13.67
N TRP A 191 7.62 8.08 14.34
CA TRP A 191 8.07 6.85 13.71
C TRP A 191 7.08 6.33 12.66
N MET A 192 5.78 6.50 12.89
CA MET A 192 4.75 6.20 11.90
C MET A 192 4.98 7.00 10.61
N PHE A 193 5.36 8.28 10.69
CA PHE A 193 5.75 9.05 9.50
C PHE A 193 6.99 8.48 8.80
N VAL A 194 7.99 8.01 9.54
CA VAL A 194 9.15 7.32 8.95
C VAL A 194 8.69 6.07 8.19
N VAL A 195 7.81 5.26 8.79
CA VAL A 195 7.21 4.09 8.15
C VAL A 195 6.41 4.48 6.90
N PHE A 196 5.62 5.55 6.93
CA PHE A 196 4.87 6.03 5.76
C PHE A 196 5.77 6.49 4.61
N ILE A 197 6.78 7.32 4.90
CA ILE A 197 7.73 7.80 3.88
C ILE A 197 8.45 6.60 3.24
N SER A 198 8.87 5.64 4.06
CA SER A 198 9.50 4.40 3.62
C SER A 198 8.54 3.51 2.81
N GLY A 199 7.29 3.37 3.24
CA GLY A 199 6.27 2.55 2.58
C GLY A 199 5.89 3.09 1.21
N ILE A 200 5.67 4.41 1.09
CA ILE A 200 5.40 5.06 -0.20
C ILE A 200 6.60 4.88 -1.14
N GLY A 201 7.82 4.99 -0.62
CA GLY A 201 9.03 4.71 -1.39
C GLY A 201 9.12 3.27 -1.88
N PHE A 202 8.75 2.31 -1.02
CA PHE A 202 8.73 0.89 -1.36
C PHE A 202 7.69 0.58 -2.43
N VAL A 203 6.44 1.04 -2.25
CA VAL A 203 5.38 0.89 -3.26
C VAL A 203 5.81 1.54 -4.57
N GLY A 204 6.37 2.75 -4.53
CA GLY A 204 6.86 3.44 -5.72
C GLY A 204 7.98 2.69 -6.43
N TYR A 205 8.88 2.05 -5.69
CA TYR A 205 9.90 1.17 -6.24
C TYR A 205 9.29 -0.03 -6.97
N VAL A 206 8.34 -0.70 -6.31
CA VAL A 206 7.62 -1.85 -6.90
C VAL A 206 6.91 -1.41 -8.18
N LEU A 207 6.24 -0.25 -8.20
CA LEU A 207 5.58 0.29 -9.39
C LEU A 207 6.56 0.59 -10.53
N ILE A 208 7.72 1.15 -10.22
CA ILE A 208 8.78 1.41 -11.21
C ILE A 208 9.33 0.10 -11.78
N LYS A 209 9.44 -0.95 -10.97
CA LYS A 209 9.93 -2.26 -11.41
C LYS A 209 8.90 -3.02 -12.24
N LEU A 210 7.60 -2.83 -11.98
CA LEU A 210 6.51 -3.47 -12.72
C LEU A 210 6.19 -2.76 -14.04
N VAL A 211 6.14 -1.42 -14.05
CA VAL A 211 5.65 -0.62 -15.18
C VAL A 211 6.76 0.19 -15.88
N GLY A 212 7.99 0.13 -15.35
CA GLY A 212 9.16 0.88 -15.83
C GLY A 212 9.32 2.27 -15.19
N PRO A 213 10.53 2.86 -15.19
CA PRO A 213 10.81 4.15 -14.55
C PRO A 213 9.93 5.30 -15.03
N GLY A 214 9.66 5.38 -16.34
CA GLY A 214 8.84 6.45 -16.91
C GLY A 214 7.41 6.44 -16.37
N LYS A 215 6.69 5.31 -16.47
CA LYS A 215 5.31 5.21 -16.00
C LYS A 215 5.18 5.06 -14.49
N GLY A 216 6.14 4.36 -13.86
CA GLY A 216 6.14 4.09 -12.43
C GLY A 216 6.28 5.36 -11.59
N ILE A 217 7.09 6.34 -11.99
CA ILE A 217 7.30 7.55 -11.19
C ILE A 217 6.02 8.41 -11.09
N TRP A 218 5.32 8.67 -12.20
CA TRP A 218 4.10 9.48 -12.13
C TRP A 218 2.92 8.71 -11.51
N LEU A 219 2.85 7.39 -11.69
CA LEU A 219 1.85 6.55 -11.01
C LEU A 219 2.08 6.53 -9.49
N THR A 220 3.35 6.51 -9.07
CA THR A 220 3.73 6.71 -7.66
C THR A 220 3.30 8.11 -7.17
N GLY A 221 3.45 9.14 -8.01
CA GLY A 221 2.96 10.48 -7.74
C GLY A 221 1.45 10.54 -7.45
N LEU A 222 0.66 9.88 -8.29
CA LEU A 222 -0.80 9.81 -8.17
C LEU A 222 -1.22 9.02 -6.92
N LEU A 223 -0.77 7.77 -6.80
CA LEU A 223 -1.16 6.86 -5.71
C LEU A 223 -0.59 7.30 -4.36
N GLY A 224 0.67 7.74 -4.33
CA GLY A 224 1.30 8.29 -3.14
C GLY A 224 0.66 9.61 -2.71
N GLY A 225 0.21 10.44 -3.67
CA GLY A 225 -0.51 11.69 -3.38
C GLY A 225 -1.90 11.47 -2.80
N LEU A 226 -2.58 10.38 -3.16
CA LEU A 226 -3.84 9.97 -2.53
C LEU A 226 -3.64 9.61 -1.05
N ALA A 227 -2.51 8.98 -0.72
CA ALA A 227 -2.17 8.62 0.65
C ALA A 227 -1.64 9.83 1.46
N SER A 228 -0.53 10.42 1.05
CA SER A 228 0.05 11.60 1.70
C SER A 228 0.99 12.35 0.74
N SER A 229 0.61 13.58 0.39
CA SER A 229 1.44 14.43 -0.46
C SER A 229 2.72 14.91 0.23
N THR A 230 2.71 15.06 1.55
CA THR A 230 3.88 15.45 2.34
C THR A 230 4.91 14.33 2.40
N ALA A 231 4.49 13.12 2.75
CA ALA A 231 5.37 11.96 2.81
C ALA A 231 5.93 11.60 1.42
N LEU A 232 5.11 11.71 0.36
CA LEU A 232 5.57 11.51 -1.01
C LEU A 232 6.56 12.59 -1.46
N THR A 233 6.34 13.86 -1.13
CA THR A 233 7.28 14.96 -1.44
C THR A 233 8.64 14.70 -0.81
N LEU A 234 8.67 14.32 0.47
CA LEU A 234 9.90 13.97 1.18
C LEU A 234 10.60 12.74 0.56
N ASN A 235 9.81 11.71 0.22
CA ASN A 235 10.36 10.50 -0.41
C ASN A 235 11.02 10.81 -1.76
N LEU A 236 10.30 11.48 -2.68
CA LEU A 236 10.81 11.76 -4.02
C LEU A 236 11.95 12.79 -4.01
N ALA A 237 11.89 13.79 -3.11
CA ALA A 237 13.01 14.72 -2.90
C ALA A 237 14.27 13.97 -2.44
N GLY A 238 14.16 13.06 -1.48
CA GLY A 238 15.30 12.25 -1.06
C GLY A 238 15.89 11.38 -2.16
N ARG A 239 15.02 10.69 -2.91
CA ARG A 239 15.44 9.78 -3.99
C ARG A 239 16.15 10.49 -5.13
N SER A 240 15.80 11.75 -5.38
CA SER A 240 16.42 12.54 -6.43
C SER A 240 17.93 12.73 -6.24
N ARG A 241 18.45 12.73 -5.00
CA ARG A 241 19.88 12.93 -4.71
C ARG A 241 20.75 11.80 -5.26
N ASP A 242 20.22 10.58 -5.20
CA ASP A 242 20.91 9.39 -5.69
C ASP A 242 20.61 9.13 -7.19
N ASN A 243 19.60 9.80 -7.74
CA ASN A 243 19.06 9.56 -9.07
C ASN A 243 18.83 10.89 -9.80
N GLU A 244 19.86 11.73 -9.90
CA GLU A 244 19.74 13.10 -10.43
C GLU A 244 19.21 13.12 -11.87
N ALA A 245 19.49 12.08 -12.66
CA ALA A 245 18.98 11.91 -14.02
C ALA A 245 17.44 11.89 -14.09
N TYR A 246 16.75 11.48 -13.02
CA TYR A 246 15.29 11.42 -12.93
C TYR A 246 14.67 12.61 -12.17
N ALA A 247 15.45 13.67 -11.89
CA ALA A 247 14.97 14.84 -11.14
C ALA A 247 13.69 15.48 -11.72
N SER A 248 13.57 15.56 -13.05
CA SER A 248 12.36 16.08 -13.71
C SER A 248 11.15 15.16 -13.51
N ASP A 249 11.36 13.84 -13.55
CA ASP A 249 10.31 12.85 -13.38
C ASP A 249 9.81 12.84 -11.92
N PHE A 250 10.73 12.96 -10.95
CA PHE A 250 10.36 13.14 -9.55
C PHE A 250 9.62 14.46 -9.30
N THR A 251 10.03 15.55 -9.95
CA THR A 251 9.32 16.83 -9.85
C THR A 251 7.90 16.70 -10.37
N LEU A 252 7.71 16.04 -11.51
CA LEU A 252 6.38 15.72 -12.04
C LEU A 252 5.55 14.92 -11.03
N GLY A 253 6.12 13.87 -10.43
CA GLY A 253 5.42 13.05 -9.43
C GLY A 253 4.98 13.86 -8.19
N ILE A 254 5.83 14.79 -7.73
CA ILE A 254 5.51 15.70 -6.61
C ILE A 254 4.39 16.67 -6.97
N VAL A 255 4.50 17.34 -8.13
CA VAL A 255 3.48 18.31 -8.56
C VAL A 255 2.13 17.63 -8.78
N LEU A 256 2.12 16.44 -9.39
CA LEU A 256 0.92 15.64 -9.56
C LEU A 256 0.30 15.26 -8.21
N SER A 257 1.13 14.92 -7.22
CA SER A 257 0.67 14.64 -5.86
C SER A 257 0.01 15.84 -5.20
N TRP A 258 0.51 17.06 -5.43
CA TRP A 258 -0.12 18.27 -4.91
C TRP A 258 -1.48 18.51 -5.57
N SER A 259 -1.61 18.28 -6.88
CA SER A 259 -2.90 18.32 -7.58
C SER A 259 -3.91 17.33 -6.98
N VAL A 260 -3.48 16.09 -6.71
CA VAL A 260 -4.31 15.06 -6.08
C VAL A 260 -4.76 15.48 -4.68
N MET A 261 -3.88 16.09 -3.89
CA MET A 261 -4.21 16.56 -2.54
C MET A 261 -5.36 17.57 -2.57
N TYR A 262 -5.32 18.56 -3.46
CA TYR A 262 -6.39 19.56 -3.58
C TYR A 262 -7.74 18.93 -3.95
N VAL A 263 -7.75 18.01 -4.92
CA VAL A 263 -8.96 17.27 -5.31
C VAL A 263 -9.47 16.40 -4.16
N ARG A 264 -8.57 15.64 -3.51
CA ARG A 264 -8.87 14.79 -2.36
C ARG A 264 -9.50 15.61 -1.22
N LEU A 265 -8.94 16.78 -0.92
CA LEU A 265 -9.44 17.64 0.14
C LEU A 265 -10.85 18.15 -0.18
N TYR A 266 -11.10 18.57 -1.42
CA TYR A 266 -12.44 18.97 -1.87
C TYR A 266 -13.47 17.85 -1.68
N LEU A 267 -13.13 16.62 -2.07
CA LEU A 267 -14.01 15.45 -1.89
C LEU A 267 -14.29 15.17 -0.41
N ILE A 268 -13.27 15.24 0.45
CA ILE A 268 -13.44 15.06 1.91
C ILE A 268 -14.38 16.14 2.47
N CYS A 269 -14.21 17.40 2.05
CA CYS A 269 -15.05 18.51 2.54
C CYS A 269 -16.52 18.32 2.16
N ILE A 270 -16.80 17.89 0.93
CA ILE A 270 -18.18 17.62 0.48
C ILE A 270 -18.79 16.44 1.21
N ALA A 271 -18.01 15.38 1.45
CA ALA A 271 -18.47 14.22 2.19
C ALA A 271 -18.83 14.56 3.65
N LEU A 272 -18.13 15.53 4.26
CA LEU A 272 -18.43 16.03 5.60
C LEU A 272 -19.65 16.96 5.63
N SER A 273 -19.75 17.88 4.66
CA SER A 273 -20.91 18.76 4.53
C SER A 273 -21.16 19.13 3.06
N GLY A 274 -22.27 18.66 2.52
CA GLY A 274 -22.67 18.97 1.14
C GLY A 274 -22.89 20.47 0.87
N SER A 275 -23.20 21.27 1.91
CA SER A 275 -23.40 22.72 1.77
C SER A 275 -22.11 23.48 1.41
N LEU A 276 -20.94 22.89 1.67
CA LEU A 276 -19.64 23.50 1.37
C LEU A 276 -19.18 23.27 -0.08
N ALA A 277 -19.90 22.46 -0.86
CA ALA A 277 -19.53 22.13 -2.23
C ALA A 277 -19.35 23.38 -3.12
N GLY A 278 -20.32 24.30 -3.10
CA GLY A 278 -20.24 25.55 -3.87
C GLY A 278 -19.10 26.46 -3.40
N PRO A 279 -19.07 26.87 -2.12
CA PRO A 279 -18.06 27.80 -1.60
C PRO A 279 -16.61 27.30 -1.71
N LEU A 280 -16.37 25.98 -1.60
CA LEU A 280 -15.02 25.41 -1.65
C LEU A 280 -14.54 24.98 -3.04
N ALA A 281 -15.43 24.93 -4.04
CA ALA A 281 -15.05 24.51 -5.39
C ALA A 281 -13.95 25.40 -5.98
N LEU A 282 -14.14 26.72 -5.94
CA LEU A 282 -13.18 27.67 -6.47
C LEU A 282 -11.83 27.65 -5.70
N PRO A 283 -11.77 27.79 -4.36
CA PRO A 283 -10.51 27.85 -3.63
C PRO A 283 -9.69 26.55 -3.68
N LEU A 284 -10.33 25.39 -3.84
CA LEU A 284 -9.62 24.10 -3.87
C LEU A 284 -9.33 23.57 -5.28
N LEU A 285 -10.20 23.82 -6.28
CA LEU A 285 -10.01 23.25 -7.62
C LEU A 285 -9.22 24.17 -8.56
N VAL A 286 -9.28 25.50 -8.38
CA VAL A 286 -8.52 26.42 -9.26
C VAL A 286 -7.00 26.20 -9.17
N PRO A 287 -6.39 25.97 -7.99
CA PRO A 287 -4.96 25.61 -7.89
C PRO A 287 -4.58 24.28 -8.57
N VAL A 288 -5.55 23.40 -8.86
CA VAL A 288 -5.32 22.14 -9.59
C VAL A 288 -4.96 22.40 -11.05
N VAL A 289 -5.54 23.42 -11.67
CA VAL A 289 -5.33 23.75 -13.08
C VAL A 289 -3.86 24.07 -13.40
N PRO A 290 -3.18 25.02 -12.75
CA PRO A 290 -1.78 25.32 -13.04
C PRO A 290 -0.84 24.17 -12.65
N SER A 291 -1.15 23.45 -11.56
CA SER A 291 -0.32 22.31 -11.14
C SER A 291 -0.39 21.16 -12.15
N LEU A 292 -1.58 20.80 -12.62
CA LEU A 292 -1.76 19.76 -13.62
C LEU A 292 -1.21 20.19 -14.99
N ALA A 293 -1.43 21.44 -15.40
CA ALA A 293 -0.87 21.99 -16.63
C ALA A 293 0.68 21.92 -16.62
N TYR A 294 1.30 22.27 -15.49
CA TYR A 294 2.75 22.18 -15.34
C TYR A 294 3.25 20.72 -15.32
N ALA A 295 2.54 19.81 -14.64
CA ALA A 295 2.86 18.39 -14.66
C ALA A 295 2.78 17.79 -16.09
N LEU A 296 1.76 18.17 -16.87
CA LEU A 296 1.62 17.79 -18.27
C LEU A 296 2.74 18.37 -19.15
N PHE A 297 3.09 19.65 -18.94
CA PHE A 297 4.23 20.27 -19.62
C PHE A 297 5.54 19.52 -19.36
N LEU A 298 5.81 19.17 -18.09
CA LEU A 298 6.99 18.35 -17.74
C LEU A 298 6.95 16.97 -18.41
N LYS A 299 5.78 16.34 -18.48
CA LYS A 299 5.61 15.04 -19.14
C LYS A 299 5.92 15.09 -20.63
N ILE A 300 5.38 16.10 -21.32
CA ILE A 300 5.59 16.31 -22.75
C ILE A 300 7.07 16.60 -23.02
N ARG A 301 7.70 17.42 -22.18
CA ARG A 301 9.13 17.73 -22.29
C ARG A 301 10.01 16.50 -22.05
N ALA A 302 9.68 15.67 -21.06
CA ALA A 302 10.40 14.43 -20.78
C ALA A 302 10.26 13.41 -21.92
N SER A 303 9.07 13.28 -22.51
CA SER A 303 8.83 12.39 -23.66
C SER A 303 9.57 12.81 -24.94
N ARG A 304 9.87 14.11 -25.11
CA ARG A 304 10.65 14.63 -26.23
C ARG A 304 12.15 14.36 -26.09
N ASN A 305 12.65 14.33 -24.86
CA ASN A 305 14.04 14.01 -24.55
C ASN A 305 14.19 12.50 -24.29
N HIS A 306 13.93 11.67 -25.32
CA HIS A 306 14.11 10.20 -25.31
C HIS A 306 15.55 9.80 -24.96
N SER A 307 15.94 9.97 -23.70
CA SER A 307 17.05 9.27 -23.10
C SER A 307 16.43 8.00 -22.56
N GLU A 308 16.71 6.87 -23.22
CA GLU A 308 16.50 5.56 -22.62
C GLU A 308 17.31 5.53 -21.32
N LYS A 309 16.67 5.91 -20.22
CA LYS A 309 17.29 5.84 -18.90
C LYS A 309 17.24 4.37 -18.47
N THR A 310 18.18 3.60 -19.00
CA THR A 310 18.56 2.24 -18.59
C THR A 310 19.56 2.26 -17.43
N ALA A 311 19.52 3.31 -16.60
CA ALA A 311 20.30 3.33 -15.38
C ALA A 311 19.68 2.34 -14.40
N ASP A 312 20.50 1.44 -13.85
CA ASP A 312 20.15 0.61 -12.70
C ASP A 312 19.47 1.49 -11.66
N PHE A 313 18.16 1.30 -11.52
CA PHE A 313 17.36 2.05 -10.57
C PHE A 313 17.71 1.48 -9.19
N SER A 314 18.76 2.05 -8.62
CA SER A 314 19.41 1.57 -7.40
C SER A 314 18.41 1.42 -6.26
N ASN A 315 18.64 0.39 -5.43
CA ASN A 315 17.74 0.01 -4.36
C ASN A 315 17.43 1.22 -3.45
N PRO A 316 16.15 1.55 -3.26
CA PRO A 316 15.75 2.84 -2.74
C PRO A 316 15.40 2.85 -1.27
N PHE A 317 15.57 1.73 -0.57
CA PHE A 317 15.29 1.68 0.85
C PHE A 317 16.49 2.15 1.66
N LYS A 318 16.72 3.46 1.63
CA LYS A 318 17.66 4.09 2.56
C LYS A 318 16.87 4.61 3.76
N LEU A 319 16.99 3.88 4.86
CA LEU A 319 16.38 4.22 6.15
C LEU A 319 16.83 5.59 6.65
N LEU A 320 18.09 5.93 6.39
CA LEU A 320 18.71 7.15 6.89
C LEU A 320 18.08 8.44 6.31
N PRO A 321 17.85 8.58 4.99
CA PRO A 321 17.01 9.64 4.42
C PRO A 321 15.61 9.70 5.03
N ALA A 322 14.90 8.57 5.18
CA ALA A 322 13.55 8.56 5.77
C ALA A 322 13.54 9.09 7.21
N ILE A 323 14.51 8.70 8.03
CA ILE A 323 14.69 9.22 9.39
C ILE A 323 15.02 10.73 9.37
N LYS A 324 15.97 11.17 8.54
CA LYS A 324 16.33 12.60 8.41
C LYS A 324 15.12 13.45 8.03
N PHE A 325 14.28 12.98 7.11
CA PHE A 325 13.07 13.68 6.71
C PHE A 325 11.98 13.64 7.77
N GLY A 326 11.82 12.52 8.49
CA GLY A 326 10.94 12.44 9.65
C GLY A 326 11.30 13.46 10.72
N VAL A 327 12.59 13.67 11.00
CA VAL A 327 13.06 14.70 11.94
C VAL A 327 12.75 16.11 11.46
N VAL A 328 13.03 16.44 10.19
CA VAL A 328 12.72 17.76 9.63
C VAL A 328 11.21 18.03 9.66
N PHE A 329 10.39 17.05 9.30
CA PHE A 329 8.94 17.15 9.37
C PHE A 329 8.46 17.37 10.82
N THR A 330 9.03 16.64 11.78
CA THR A 330 8.74 16.81 13.21
C THR A 330 9.06 18.23 13.67
N ALA A 331 10.18 18.80 13.23
CA ALA A 331 10.55 20.18 13.57
C ALA A 331 9.54 21.19 12.99
N VAL A 332 9.12 21.03 11.74
CA VAL A 332 8.08 21.87 11.12
C VAL A 332 6.77 21.76 11.88
N MET A 333 6.34 20.54 12.22
CA MET A 333 5.11 20.29 12.98
C MET A 333 5.17 20.88 14.40
N PHE A 334 6.34 20.83 15.04
CA PHE A 334 6.57 21.43 16.35
C PHE A 334 6.41 22.96 16.26
N VAL A 335 7.05 23.61 15.29
CA VAL A 335 6.93 25.06 15.08
C VAL A 335 5.48 25.47 14.78
N ALA A 336 4.80 24.72 13.91
CA ALA A 336 3.40 24.95 13.56
C ALA A 336 2.46 24.87 14.78
N ASN A 337 2.61 23.84 15.62
CA ASN A 337 1.79 23.68 16.82
C ASN A 337 2.14 24.68 17.92
N ALA A 338 3.43 24.98 18.11
CA ALA A 338 3.87 26.02 19.04
C ALA A 338 3.19 27.35 18.72
N ALA A 339 3.24 27.76 17.45
CA ALA A 339 2.57 28.95 16.98
C ALA A 339 1.06 28.93 17.27
N ARG A 340 0.38 27.81 17.00
CA ARG A 340 -1.06 27.67 17.26
C ARG A 340 -1.41 27.91 18.74
N VAL A 341 -0.56 27.45 19.66
CA VAL A 341 -0.79 27.56 21.11
C VAL A 341 -0.55 28.99 21.60
N TYR A 342 0.50 29.65 21.12
CA TYR A 342 0.86 31.01 21.56
C TYR A 342 0.01 32.12 20.91
N LEU A 343 -0.54 31.90 19.70
CA LEU A 343 -1.28 32.93 18.96
C LEU A 343 -2.79 32.99 19.29
N GLY A 344 -3.36 31.98 19.95
CA GLY A 344 -4.76 31.98 20.42
C GLY A 344 -5.84 31.85 19.33
N SER A 345 -7.11 31.83 19.75
CA SER A 345 -8.30 31.63 18.90
C SER A 345 -8.69 32.83 18.04
N GLY A 346 -8.26 34.05 18.40
CA GLY A 346 -8.47 35.26 17.60
C GLY A 346 -7.62 35.35 16.33
N ALA A 347 -6.69 34.40 16.13
CA ALA A 347 -5.73 34.38 15.03
C ALA A 347 -6.01 33.24 14.03
N LEU A 348 -7.28 32.98 13.69
CA LEU A 348 -7.69 31.86 12.82
C LEU A 348 -6.84 31.74 11.53
N LEU A 349 -6.61 32.84 10.84
CA LEU A 349 -5.84 32.85 9.58
C LEU A 349 -4.35 32.54 9.81
N ALA A 350 -3.75 33.10 10.86
CA ALA A 350 -2.35 32.81 11.22
C ALA A 350 -2.19 31.36 11.68
N CYS A 351 -3.12 30.86 12.50
CA CYS A 351 -3.16 29.46 12.93
C CYS A 351 -3.37 28.50 11.74
N SER A 352 -4.18 28.88 10.75
CA SER A 352 -4.40 28.09 9.54
C SER A 352 -3.17 28.09 8.63
N PHE A 353 -2.49 29.23 8.48
CA PHE A 353 -1.22 29.33 7.77
C PHE A 353 -0.15 28.44 8.43
N LEU A 354 0.04 28.57 9.74
CA LEU A 354 1.07 27.83 10.47
C LEU A 354 0.75 26.35 10.56
N GLY A 355 -0.50 25.98 10.84
CA GLY A 355 -0.96 24.58 10.81
C GLY A 355 -0.85 23.96 9.42
N GLY A 356 -1.19 24.72 8.37
CA GLY A 356 -1.11 24.28 6.98
C GLY A 356 0.32 24.03 6.51
N ALA A 357 1.30 24.76 7.05
CA ALA A 357 2.71 24.50 6.80
C ALA A 357 3.12 23.07 7.17
N ALA A 358 2.55 22.52 8.24
CA ALA A 358 2.79 21.15 8.67
C ALA A 358 1.91 20.14 7.90
N GLU A 359 0.59 20.28 8.01
CA GLU A 359 -0.35 19.38 7.33
C GLU A 359 -1.70 20.06 7.08
N MET A 360 -2.09 20.13 5.81
CA MET A 360 -3.32 20.80 5.39
C MET A 360 -4.58 20.05 5.84
N ASP A 361 -4.54 18.71 5.86
CA ASP A 361 -5.71 17.88 6.21
C ASP A 361 -6.19 18.16 7.65
N ALA A 362 -5.26 18.33 8.60
CA ALA A 362 -5.59 18.63 10.00
C ALA A 362 -6.27 20.00 10.17
N VAL A 363 -5.83 21.00 9.40
CA VAL A 363 -6.47 22.32 9.39
C VAL A 363 -7.88 22.23 8.81
N ALA A 364 -8.06 21.50 7.72
CA ALA A 364 -9.37 21.34 7.10
C ALA A 364 -10.40 20.73 8.07
N PHE A 365 -10.05 19.65 8.76
CA PHE A 365 -10.94 19.06 9.77
C PHE A 365 -11.25 20.05 10.91
N SER A 366 -10.24 20.76 11.42
CA SER A 366 -10.44 21.72 12.51
C SER A 366 -11.35 22.88 12.10
N VAL A 367 -11.17 23.45 10.91
CA VAL A 367 -11.93 24.61 10.43
C VAL A 367 -13.38 24.20 10.07
N ILE A 368 -13.58 23.01 9.50
CA ILE A 368 -14.92 22.48 9.25
C ILE A 368 -15.66 22.22 10.57
N ASP A 369 -15.00 21.64 11.58
CA ASP A 369 -15.61 21.43 12.89
C ASP A 369 -16.03 22.75 13.54
N MET A 370 -15.19 23.79 13.42
CA MET A 370 -15.53 25.15 13.89
C MET A 370 -16.70 25.76 13.11
N HIS A 371 -16.80 25.54 11.80
CA HIS A 371 -17.95 25.98 11.00
C HIS A 371 -19.25 25.30 11.43
N LEU A 372 -19.22 23.98 11.65
CA LEU A 372 -20.39 23.20 12.03
C LEU A 372 -20.86 23.45 13.46
N LYS A 373 -19.92 23.63 14.42
CA LYS A 373 -20.26 23.76 15.85
C LYS A 373 -20.30 25.20 16.36
N SER A 374 -19.39 26.04 15.86
CA SER A 374 -19.18 27.40 16.38
C SER A 374 -19.75 28.49 15.46
N GLY A 375 -20.36 28.10 14.32
CA GLY A 375 -20.98 29.04 13.39
C GLY A 375 -20.00 29.94 12.64
N LEU A 376 -18.77 29.47 12.40
CA LEU A 376 -17.77 30.21 11.62
C LEU A 376 -18.34 30.62 10.25
N GLY A 377 -18.13 31.85 9.82
CA GLY A 377 -18.58 32.31 8.51
C GLY A 377 -17.92 31.53 7.37
N VAL A 378 -18.67 31.27 6.30
CA VAL A 378 -18.16 30.57 5.10
C VAL A 378 -16.93 31.29 4.52
N ARG A 379 -16.90 32.63 4.61
CA ARG A 379 -15.77 33.46 4.16
C ARG A 379 -14.49 33.19 4.96
N GLU A 380 -14.59 33.15 6.29
CA GLU A 380 -13.44 32.87 7.16
C GLU A 380 -12.92 31.45 6.95
N LEU A 381 -13.83 30.49 6.73
CA LEU A 381 -13.48 29.13 6.35
C LEU A 381 -12.69 29.11 5.04
N VAL A 382 -13.15 29.77 3.99
CA VAL A 382 -12.45 29.82 2.69
C VAL A 382 -11.06 30.44 2.84
N LEU A 383 -10.94 31.56 3.55
CA LEU A 383 -9.65 32.22 3.79
C LEU A 383 -8.70 31.31 4.58
N ALA A 384 -9.18 30.65 5.63
CA ALA A 384 -8.39 29.69 6.40
C ALA A 384 -7.79 28.57 5.53
N PHE A 385 -8.59 28.00 4.62
CA PHE A 385 -8.12 26.97 3.68
C PHE A 385 -7.08 27.53 2.69
N LEU A 386 -7.28 28.74 2.17
CA LEU A 386 -6.35 29.36 1.23
C LEU A 386 -5.00 29.65 1.89
N PHE A 387 -4.99 30.26 3.08
CA PHE A 387 -3.77 30.52 3.86
C PHE A 387 -3.04 29.22 4.22
N ALA A 388 -3.79 28.18 4.64
CA ALA A 388 -3.21 26.86 4.91
C ALA A 388 -2.57 26.25 3.66
N SER A 389 -3.25 26.34 2.51
CA SER A 389 -2.75 25.79 1.24
C SER A 389 -1.50 26.51 0.73
N LEU A 390 -1.42 27.83 0.94
CA LEU A 390 -0.27 28.65 0.59
C LEU A 390 0.95 28.21 1.40
N ALA A 391 0.80 28.13 2.73
CA ALA A 391 1.86 27.69 3.62
C ALA A 391 2.33 26.25 3.34
N ASN A 392 1.38 25.35 3.08
CA ASN A 392 1.67 23.96 2.73
C ASN A 392 2.51 23.85 1.45
N THR A 393 2.13 24.59 0.41
CA THR A 393 2.85 24.60 -0.89
C THR A 393 4.24 25.21 -0.76
N LEU A 394 4.36 26.32 -0.02
CA LEU A 394 5.65 26.95 0.27
C LEU A 394 6.57 26.02 1.05
N THR A 395 6.04 25.34 2.07
CA THR A 395 6.81 24.41 2.89
C THR A 395 7.28 23.22 2.06
N LYS A 396 6.39 22.60 1.28
CA LYS A 396 6.75 21.49 0.38
C LYS A 396 7.75 21.92 -0.70
N GLY A 397 7.60 23.10 -1.28
CA GLY A 397 8.57 23.69 -2.19
C GLY A 397 9.94 23.88 -1.54
N GLY A 398 9.97 24.40 -0.30
CA GLY A 398 11.17 24.52 0.51
C GLY A 398 11.83 23.17 0.79
N LEU A 399 11.04 22.16 1.19
CA LEU A 399 11.53 20.79 1.40
C LEU A 399 12.22 20.25 0.14
N VAL A 400 11.61 20.40 -1.04
CA VAL A 400 12.25 19.98 -2.31
C VAL A 400 13.53 20.77 -2.59
N PHE A 401 13.53 22.08 -2.32
CA PHE A 401 14.69 22.93 -2.59
C PHE A 401 15.91 22.58 -1.73
N PHE A 402 15.70 22.33 -0.43
CA PHE A 402 16.77 22.03 0.53
C PHE A 402 17.17 20.56 0.53
N LEU A 403 16.21 19.65 0.36
CA LEU A 403 16.43 18.20 0.51
C LEU A 403 16.61 17.46 -0.82
N GLY A 404 16.12 18.04 -1.93
CA GLY A 404 16.25 17.47 -3.26
C GLY A 404 17.61 17.72 -3.92
N ALA A 405 17.86 17.00 -5.03
CA ALA A 405 19.02 17.22 -5.88
C ALA A 405 19.05 18.64 -6.47
N LYS A 406 20.24 19.14 -6.78
CA LYS A 406 20.40 20.49 -7.39
C LYS A 406 19.61 20.61 -8.70
N ALA A 407 19.51 19.51 -9.45
CA ALA A 407 18.72 19.40 -10.68
C ALA A 407 17.21 19.60 -10.48
N MET A 408 16.66 19.38 -9.28
CA MET A 408 15.23 19.61 -8.98
C MET A 408 14.88 21.06 -8.67
N ARG A 409 15.86 21.89 -8.30
CA ARG A 409 15.60 23.27 -7.85
C ARG A 409 15.01 24.15 -8.96
N LYS A 410 15.50 24.01 -10.19
CA LYS A 410 14.97 24.76 -11.35
C LYS A 410 13.55 24.32 -11.74
N PRO A 411 13.23 23.01 -11.88
CA PRO A 411 11.90 22.58 -12.27
C PRO A 411 10.84 22.71 -11.17
N ILE A 412 11.18 22.75 -9.88
CA ILE A 412 10.16 22.93 -8.83
C ILE A 412 9.67 24.38 -8.70
N VAL A 413 10.52 25.37 -8.98
CA VAL A 413 10.21 26.79 -8.78
C VAL A 413 8.97 27.24 -9.56
N PRO A 414 8.81 26.95 -10.88
CA PRO A 414 7.61 27.33 -11.60
C PRO A 414 6.34 26.73 -11.02
N ALA A 415 6.37 25.49 -10.52
CA ALA A 415 5.22 24.86 -9.89
C ALA A 415 4.81 25.60 -8.62
N VAL A 416 5.76 25.92 -7.75
CA VAL A 416 5.51 26.66 -6.51
C VAL A 416 4.98 28.06 -6.82
N VAL A 417 5.61 28.78 -7.75
CA VAL A 417 5.21 30.14 -8.14
C VAL A 417 3.80 30.15 -8.71
N LEU A 418 3.47 29.25 -9.65
CA LEU A 418 2.15 29.20 -10.26
C LEU A 418 1.06 28.91 -9.23
N ILE A 419 1.25 27.89 -8.37
CA ILE A 419 0.26 27.51 -7.36
C ILE A 419 0.11 28.62 -6.31
N CYS A 420 1.22 29.19 -5.84
CA CYS A 420 1.18 30.27 -4.85
C CYS A 420 0.57 31.55 -5.42
N ALA A 421 0.87 31.92 -6.67
CA ALA A 421 0.29 33.09 -7.32
C ALA A 421 -1.22 32.93 -7.51
N THR A 422 -1.68 31.76 -7.95
CA THR A 422 -3.11 31.45 -8.05
C THR A 422 -3.80 31.50 -6.70
N THR A 423 -3.18 30.92 -5.67
CA THR A 423 -3.72 30.94 -4.29
C THR A 423 -3.77 32.36 -3.74
N ALA A 424 -2.73 33.17 -3.96
CA ALA A 424 -2.67 34.57 -3.51
C ALA A 424 -3.71 35.45 -4.23
N ALA A 425 -3.94 35.24 -5.53
CA ALA A 425 -5.00 35.92 -6.28
C ALA A 425 -6.40 35.59 -5.73
N LEU A 426 -6.63 34.33 -5.35
CA LEU A 426 -7.87 33.92 -4.69
C LEU A 426 -8.00 34.56 -3.29
N ILE A 427 -6.92 34.62 -2.51
CA ILE A 427 -6.93 35.33 -1.22
C ILE A 427 -7.34 36.79 -1.42
N ALA A 428 -6.75 37.48 -2.40
CA ALA A 428 -7.09 38.87 -2.71
C ALA A 428 -8.54 39.07 -3.20
N PHE A 429 -9.15 38.05 -3.81
CA PHE A 429 -10.55 38.08 -4.23
C PHE A 429 -11.54 37.88 -3.07
N TYR A 430 -11.14 37.15 -2.03
CA TYR A 430 -12.00 36.84 -0.88
C TYR A 430 -11.76 37.76 0.35
N ILE A 431 -10.73 38.61 0.33
CA ILE A 431 -10.52 39.76 1.24
C ILE A 431 -11.27 40.98 0.70
#